data_AF-A0A9R0Q526-F1
#
_entry.id   AF-A0A9R0Q526-F1
#
_cell.length_a   1.000
_cell.length_b   1.000
_cell.length_c   1.000
_cell.angle_alpha   90.00
_cell.angle_beta   90.00
_cell.angle_gamma   90.00
#
_symmetry.space_group_name_H-M   'P 1'
#
loop_
_entity.id
_entity.type
_entity.pdbx_description
1 polymer ?
#
loop_
_entity_poly.entity_id
_entity_poly.type
_entity_poly.pdbx_seq_one_letter_code
_entity_poly.pdbx_strand_id
1 'polypeptide(L)'
;MQISNYAGTFFILMFASIFATGILELRWSGVGIEDWWRNEQFWVIGGTSAHLFAVFQGLLKVLAGIDTNFTVTSKANDEDGDFAELYVFKWTSLLIPPTTVLVINLVGMVAGISYAINSGYQSWGPLFGKLFFSIWVILHLYPFLKGLMGKQNRTPTIVIVWSILLASIFSLLWVKIDPFISDTQKAVAMGQCGVNC
;
A
#
# COMPACT_ATOMS: atom_id res chain seq x y z
N MET A 1 1.80 1.93 -26.52
CA MET A 1 2.87 2.67 -25.83
C MET A 1 4.11 1.79 -25.83
N GLN A 2 5.01 1.95 -26.81
CA GLN A 2 6.27 1.20 -26.82
C GLN A 2 7.16 1.75 -25.70
N ILE A 3 7.51 0.92 -24.73
CA ILE A 3 8.60 1.27 -23.80
C ILE A 3 9.84 1.36 -24.67
N SER A 4 10.34 2.57 -24.86
CA SER A 4 11.62 2.80 -25.53
C SER A 4 12.68 1.95 -24.83
N ASN A 5 13.53 1.25 -25.57
CA ASN A 5 14.57 0.37 -25.02
C ASN A 5 15.36 1.07 -23.89
N TYR A 6 15.57 2.38 -24.02
CA TYR A 6 16.19 3.23 -22.99
C TYR A 6 15.45 3.26 -21.65
N ALA A 7 14.12 3.39 -21.65
CA ALA A 7 13.34 3.44 -20.42
C ALA A 7 13.42 2.13 -19.63
N GLY A 8 13.38 0.99 -20.34
CA GLY A 8 13.59 -0.33 -19.73
C GLY A 8 15.00 -0.47 -19.14
N THR A 9 16.03 -0.01 -19.86
CA THR A 9 17.41 -0.04 -19.37
C THR A 9 17.60 0.81 -18.11
N PHE A 10 17.10 2.04 -18.09
CA PHE A 10 17.20 2.91 -16.90
C PHE A 10 16.48 2.30 -15.70
N PHE A 11 15.30 1.72 -15.91
CA PHE A 11 14.56 1.03 -14.86
C PHE A 11 15.38 -0.12 -14.26
N ILE A 12 15.97 -0.98 -15.10
CA ILE A 12 16.80 -2.10 -14.64
C ILE A 12 18.03 -1.60 -13.88
N LEU A 13 18.74 -0.59 -14.41
CA LEU A 13 19.93 -0.03 -13.77
C LEU A 13 19.62 0.59 -12.40
N MET A 14 18.49 1.30 -12.28
CA MET A 14 18.05 1.86 -11.00
C MET A 14 17.82 0.76 -9.97
N PHE A 15 17.06 -0.29 -10.29
CA PHE A 15 16.84 -1.41 -9.37
C PHE A 15 18.15 -2.13 -9.02
N ALA A 16 19.00 -2.39 -10.01
CA ALA A 16 20.31 -3.00 -9.78
C ALA A 16 21.16 -2.17 -8.81
N SER A 17 21.17 -0.83 -8.96
CA SER A 17 21.88 0.06 -8.03
C SER A 17 21.31 0.01 -6.61
N ILE A 18 19.98 0.01 -6.45
CA ILE A 18 19.34 -0.05 -5.13
C ILE A 18 19.72 -1.37 -4.43
N PHE A 19 19.64 -2.50 -5.13
CA PHE A 19 20.03 -3.79 -4.56
C PHE A 19 21.52 -3.86 -4.24
N ALA A 20 22.38 -3.37 -5.13
CA ALA A 20 23.82 -3.35 -4.90
C ALA A 20 24.18 -2.51 -3.66
N THR A 21 23.58 -1.33 -3.52
CA THR A 21 23.77 -0.46 -2.35
C THR A 21 23.25 -1.12 -1.07
N GLY A 22 22.06 -1.73 -1.09
CA GLY A 22 21.52 -2.44 0.07
C GLY A 22 22.40 -3.61 0.52
N ILE A 23 22.95 -4.39 -0.42
CA ILE A 23 23.90 -5.47 -0.09
C ILE A 23 25.18 -4.91 0.51
N LEU A 24 25.72 -3.83 -0.06
CA LEU A 24 26.95 -3.19 0.45
C LEU A 24 26.76 -2.64 1.85
N GLU A 25 25.62 -1.99 2.12
CA GLU A 25 25.24 -1.47 3.43
C GLU A 25 25.13 -2.59 4.47
N LEU A 26 24.46 -3.69 4.15
CA LEU A 26 24.36 -4.86 5.03
C LEU A 26 25.73 -5.46 5.34
N ARG A 27 26.61 -5.56 4.34
CA ARG A 27 27.97 -6.13 4.49
C ARG A 27 28.86 -5.25 5.36
N TRP A 28 28.77 -3.92 5.24
CA TRP A 28 29.60 -2.99 6.00
C TRP A 28 29.06 -2.78 7.42
N SER A 29 27.75 -2.62 7.56
CA SER A 29 27.11 -2.32 8.86
C SER A 29 27.14 -3.51 9.83
N GLY A 30 27.23 -4.74 9.32
CA GLY A 30 27.12 -5.96 10.13
C GLY A 30 25.71 -6.18 10.71
N VAL A 31 24.72 -5.42 10.24
CA VAL A 31 23.32 -5.53 10.67
C VAL A 31 22.67 -6.73 9.97
N GLY A 32 21.85 -7.48 10.70
CA GLY A 32 21.08 -8.59 10.14
C GLY A 32 20.05 -8.11 9.11
N ILE A 33 19.79 -8.91 8.08
CA ILE A 33 18.81 -8.59 7.02
C ILE A 33 17.40 -8.30 7.59
N GLU A 34 17.00 -9.01 8.65
CA GLU A 34 15.71 -8.84 9.30
C GLU A 34 15.59 -7.47 9.99
N ASP A 35 16.67 -7.01 10.63
CA ASP A 35 16.71 -5.71 11.30
C ASP A 35 16.73 -4.56 10.29
N TRP A 36 17.51 -4.72 9.21
CA TRP A 36 17.52 -3.77 8.09
C TRP A 36 16.13 -3.66 7.44
N TRP A 37 15.49 -4.79 7.14
CA TRP A 37 14.15 -4.79 6.56
C TRP A 37 13.12 -4.17 7.51
N ARG A 38 13.19 -4.48 8.81
CA ARG A 38 12.32 -3.87 9.82
C ARG A 38 12.53 -2.36 9.91
N ASN A 39 13.77 -1.89 9.78
CA ASN A 39 14.08 -0.46 9.71
C ASN A 39 13.42 0.21 8.49
N GLU A 40 13.53 -0.38 7.31
CA GLU A 40 12.87 0.11 6.09
C GLU A 40 11.34 0.17 6.25
N GLN A 41 10.73 -0.86 6.84
CA GLN A 41 9.29 -0.87 7.15
C GLN A 41 8.92 0.30 8.08
N PHE A 42 9.67 0.52 9.15
CA PHE A 42 9.42 1.64 10.07
C PHE A 42 9.64 3.00 9.41
N TRP A 43 10.62 3.12 8.52
CA TRP A 43 10.86 4.34 7.76
C TRP A 43 9.66 4.70 6.87
N VAL A 44 9.10 3.72 6.14
CA VAL A 44 7.90 3.94 5.32
C VAL A 44 6.66 4.26 6.18
N ILE A 45 6.46 3.55 7.29
CA ILE A 45 5.34 3.82 8.21
C ILE A 45 5.47 5.22 8.83
N GLY A 46 6.66 5.61 9.28
CA GLY A 46 6.95 6.95 9.82
C GLY A 46 6.77 8.04 8.77
N GLY A 47 7.23 7.77 7.54
CA GLY A 47 7.05 8.64 6.37
C GLY A 47 5.58 8.91 6.05
N THR A 48 4.75 7.86 6.06
CA THR A 48 3.31 7.97 5.78
C THR A 48 2.49 8.52 6.95
N SER A 49 3.07 8.67 8.15
CA SER A 49 2.35 9.14 9.33
C SER A 49 2.99 10.38 9.96
N ALA A 50 3.93 10.20 10.89
CA ALA A 50 4.52 11.25 11.71
C ALA A 50 5.22 12.32 10.87
N HIS A 51 5.99 11.91 9.84
CA HIS A 51 6.70 12.87 8.98
C HIS A 51 5.72 13.72 8.18
N LEU A 52 4.69 13.10 7.60
CA LEU A 52 3.65 13.82 6.87
C LEU A 52 2.94 14.85 7.76
N PHE A 53 2.58 14.45 8.98
CA PHE A 53 1.96 15.33 9.96
C PHE A 53 2.87 16.49 10.36
N ALA A 54 4.16 16.23 10.60
CA ALA A 54 5.15 17.25 10.93
C ALA A 54 5.32 18.28 9.79
N VAL A 55 5.31 17.85 8.52
CA VAL A 55 5.35 18.75 7.36
C VAL A 55 4.12 19.66 7.33
N PHE A 56 2.91 19.10 7.52
CA PHE A 56 1.69 19.90 7.55
C PHE A 56 1.69 20.92 8.70
N GLN A 57 2.12 20.52 9.89
CA GLN A 57 2.25 21.44 11.01
C GLN A 57 3.28 22.55 10.74
N GLY A 58 4.43 22.21 10.17
CA GLY A 58 5.45 23.18 9.78
C GLY A 58 4.92 24.21 8.77
N LEU A 59 4.18 23.75 7.75
CA LEU A 59 3.55 24.63 6.77
C LEU A 59 2.49 25.53 7.39
N LEU A 60 1.61 25.00 8.26
CA LEU A 60 0.60 25.80 8.95
C LEU A 60 1.23 26.86 9.85
N LYS A 61 2.33 26.53 10.54
CA LYS A 61 3.06 27.48 11.37
C LYS A 61 3.67 28.61 10.53
N VAL A 62 4.31 28.28 9.41
CA VAL A 62 4.98 29.25 8.53
C VAL A 62 3.96 30.13 7.77
N LEU A 63 2.86 29.54 7.28
CA LEU A 63 1.91 30.23 6.40
C LEU A 63 0.75 30.90 7.15
N ALA A 64 0.27 30.30 8.24
CA ALA A 64 -0.90 30.78 8.96
C ALA A 64 -0.56 31.41 10.33
N GLY A 65 0.70 31.37 10.77
CA GLY A 65 1.13 31.93 12.06
C GLY A 65 0.47 31.25 13.27
N ILE A 66 -0.10 30.07 13.09
CA ILE A 66 -0.75 29.30 14.17
C ILE A 66 0.34 28.64 15.00
N ASP A 67 0.36 28.91 16.30
CA ASP A 67 1.21 28.18 17.25
C ASP A 67 0.71 26.73 17.37
N THR A 68 1.29 25.85 16.56
CA THR A 68 1.04 24.42 16.62
C THR A 68 1.75 23.85 17.85
N ASN A 69 1.08 23.86 19.00
CA ASN A 69 1.60 23.20 20.18
C ASN A 69 1.53 21.69 19.99
N PHE A 70 2.68 21.02 20.08
CA PHE A 70 2.76 19.56 20.12
C PHE A 70 2.14 19.10 21.45
N THR A 71 0.85 18.81 21.47
CA THR A 71 0.31 17.92 22.51
C THR A 71 0.83 16.52 22.19
N VAL A 72 2.06 16.26 22.62
CA VAL A 72 2.60 14.91 22.69
C VAL A 72 1.67 14.18 23.66
N THR A 73 0.80 13.32 23.14
CA THR A 73 0.10 12.36 24.00
C THR A 73 1.21 11.55 24.66
N SER A 74 1.45 11.76 25.94
CA SER A 74 2.42 10.94 26.67
C SER A 74 1.98 9.49 26.49
N LYS A 75 2.95 8.60 26.27
CA LYS A 75 2.76 7.20 26.64
C LYS A 75 2.50 7.23 28.13
N ALA A 76 1.24 7.31 28.54
CA ALA A 76 0.86 7.06 29.91
C ALA A 76 1.33 5.64 30.23
N ASN A 77 2.32 5.56 31.12
CA ASN A 77 2.64 4.38 31.90
C ASN A 77 1.34 3.88 32.50
N ASP A 78 0.79 2.81 31.95
CA ASP A 78 -0.08 1.94 32.72
C ASP A 78 0.74 0.66 32.90
N GLU A 79 1.15 0.47 34.14
CA GLU A 79 1.87 -0.68 34.67
C GLU A 79 1.19 -1.96 34.21
N ASP A 80 1.86 -2.75 33.35
CA ASP A 80 1.89 -4.21 33.53
C ASP A 80 2.95 -4.86 32.64
N GLY A 81 3.56 -5.89 33.22
CA GLY A 81 4.81 -6.50 32.83
C GLY A 81 4.94 -7.02 31.38
N ASP A 82 6.20 -7.04 30.98
CA ASP A 82 6.81 -8.02 30.06
C ASP A 82 6.56 -7.82 28.56
N PHE A 83 7.41 -7.00 27.92
CA PHE A 83 7.81 -6.95 26.49
C PHE A 83 6.73 -7.08 25.38
N ALA A 84 5.43 -7.10 25.69
CA ALA A 84 4.30 -7.11 24.77
C ALA A 84 3.94 -5.70 24.27
N GLU A 85 4.62 -4.68 24.80
CA GLU A 85 4.34 -3.25 24.62
C GLU A 85 4.60 -2.73 23.19
N LEU A 86 5.32 -3.47 22.34
CA LEU A 86 5.56 -3.08 20.95
C LEU A 86 4.35 -3.27 20.03
N TYR A 87 3.28 -3.95 20.50
CA TYR A 87 2.11 -4.32 19.69
C TYR A 87 0.78 -3.70 20.14
N VAL A 88 0.76 -2.86 21.18
CA VAL A 88 -0.46 -2.20 21.65
C VAL A 88 -0.69 -0.90 20.88
N PHE A 89 -1.43 -1.00 19.78
CA PHE A 89 -1.75 0.13 18.90
C PHE A 89 -2.84 1.03 19.52
N LYS A 90 -2.48 2.17 20.11
CA LYS A 90 -3.46 3.21 20.52
C LYS A 90 -3.96 3.94 19.27
N TRP A 91 -5.28 4.09 19.12
CA TRP A 91 -5.87 4.77 17.94
C TRP A 91 -5.53 6.25 17.97
N THR A 92 -4.85 6.76 16.94
CA THR A 92 -4.46 8.18 16.82
C THR A 92 -4.71 8.67 15.39
N SER A 93 -4.80 9.99 15.21
CA SER A 93 -4.93 10.60 13.88
C SER A 93 -3.76 10.28 12.94
N LEU A 94 -2.58 9.97 13.50
CA LEU A 94 -1.40 9.56 12.74
C LEU A 94 -1.60 8.23 11.97
N LEU A 95 -2.58 7.42 12.39
CA LEU A 95 -2.86 6.13 11.74
C LEU A 95 -3.71 6.26 10.48
N ILE A 96 -4.41 7.39 10.34
CA ILE A 96 -5.37 7.61 9.25
C ILE A 96 -4.68 7.50 7.89
N PRO A 97 -3.55 8.20 7.61
CA PRO A 97 -2.95 8.12 6.28
C PRO A 97 -2.40 6.73 5.93
N PRO A 98 -1.62 6.02 6.78
CA PRO A 98 -1.17 4.66 6.46
C PRO A 98 -2.32 3.66 6.27
N THR A 99 -3.39 3.74 7.08
CA THR A 99 -4.59 2.91 6.89
C THR A 99 -5.28 3.23 5.57
N THR A 100 -5.37 4.51 5.20
CA THR A 100 -6.00 4.93 3.94
C THR A 100 -5.23 4.43 2.74
N VAL A 101 -3.89 4.57 2.74
CA VAL A 101 -3.01 4.03 1.68
C VAL A 101 -3.22 2.53 1.53
N LEU A 102 -3.24 1.80 2.64
CA LEU A 102 -3.46 0.35 2.64
C LEU A 102 -4.82 -0.03 2.04
N VAL A 103 -5.91 0.62 2.47
CA VAL A 103 -7.27 0.32 1.99
C VAL A 103 -7.41 0.62 0.50
N ILE A 104 -6.97 1.79 0.05
CA ILE A 104 -7.04 2.17 -1.37
C ILE A 104 -6.21 1.21 -2.23
N ASN A 105 -5.03 0.82 -1.76
CA ASN A 105 -4.15 -0.11 -2.48
C ASN A 105 -4.80 -1.51 -2.61
N LEU A 106 -5.42 -2.01 -1.55
CA LEU A 106 -6.17 -3.29 -1.59
C LEU A 106 -7.38 -3.23 -2.54
N VAL A 107 -8.15 -2.14 -2.50
CA VAL A 107 -9.29 -1.93 -3.41
C VAL A 107 -8.81 -1.88 -4.87
N GLY A 108 -7.75 -1.13 -5.14
CA GLY A 108 -7.15 -1.02 -6.47
C GLY A 108 -6.64 -2.37 -7.00
N MET A 109 -6.06 -3.21 -6.14
CA MET A 109 -5.64 -4.56 -6.48
C MET A 109 -6.82 -5.45 -6.88
N VAL A 110 -7.89 -5.49 -6.06
CA VAL A 110 -9.10 -6.28 -6.35
C VAL A 110 -9.78 -5.81 -7.63
N ALA A 111 -9.92 -4.50 -7.82
CA ALA A 111 -10.50 -3.91 -9.03
C ALA A 111 -9.66 -4.22 -10.28
N GLY A 112 -8.34 -4.10 -10.19
CA GLY A 112 -7.41 -4.38 -11.29
C GLY A 112 -7.43 -5.85 -11.71
N ILE A 113 -7.46 -6.78 -10.75
CA ILE A 113 -7.61 -8.22 -11.02
C ILE A 113 -8.98 -8.51 -11.65
N SER A 114 -10.05 -7.92 -11.11
CA SER A 114 -11.41 -8.09 -11.62
C SER A 114 -11.53 -7.62 -13.08
N TYR A 115 -10.90 -6.50 -13.41
CA TYR A 115 -10.82 -5.98 -14.77
C TYR A 115 -10.04 -6.94 -15.68
N ALA A 116 -8.85 -7.40 -15.28
CA ALA A 116 -8.02 -8.25 -16.13
C ALA A 116 -8.63 -9.63 -16.41
N ILE A 117 -9.36 -10.20 -15.44
CA ILE A 117 -10.15 -11.42 -15.65
C ILE A 117 -11.23 -11.20 -16.73
N ASN A 118 -11.82 -9.99 -16.79
CA ASN A 118 -12.90 -9.67 -17.71
C ASN A 118 -12.44 -9.17 -19.09
N SER A 119 -11.21 -8.67 -19.23
CA SER A 119 -10.69 -8.05 -20.46
C SER A 119 -9.69 -8.92 -21.24
N GLY A 120 -9.50 -10.18 -20.85
CA GLY A 120 -8.62 -11.13 -21.56
C GLY A 120 -7.11 -10.93 -21.33
N TYR A 121 -6.29 -11.84 -21.90
CA TYR A 121 -4.87 -12.03 -21.56
C TYR A 121 -3.98 -10.79 -21.76
N GLN A 122 -4.30 -9.93 -22.73
CA GLN A 122 -3.49 -8.73 -23.04
C GLN A 122 -3.43 -7.72 -21.88
N SER A 123 -4.40 -7.76 -20.97
CA SER A 123 -4.46 -6.87 -19.80
C SER A 123 -3.53 -7.30 -18.65
N TRP A 124 -3.07 -8.55 -18.64
CA TRP A 124 -2.27 -9.13 -17.55
C TRP A 124 -0.83 -8.62 -17.53
N GLY A 125 -0.23 -8.36 -18.70
CA GLY A 125 1.14 -7.84 -18.80
C GLY A 125 1.33 -6.52 -18.04
N PRO A 126 0.54 -5.47 -18.35
CA PRO A 126 0.58 -4.22 -17.60
C PRO A 126 0.14 -4.35 -16.13
N LEU A 127 -0.78 -5.27 -15.83
CA LEU A 127 -1.24 -5.51 -14.46
C LEU A 127 -0.13 -6.07 -13.57
N PHE A 128 0.74 -6.94 -14.09
CA PHE A 128 1.80 -7.56 -13.30
C PHE A 128 2.70 -6.53 -12.61
N GLY A 129 3.16 -5.50 -13.34
CA GLY A 129 3.95 -4.43 -12.76
C GLY A 129 3.20 -3.66 -11.67
N LYS A 130 1.92 -3.36 -11.87
CA LYS A 130 1.08 -2.69 -10.87
C LYS A 130 0.89 -3.53 -9.61
N LEU A 131 0.66 -4.83 -9.77
CA LEU A 131 0.53 -5.77 -8.65
C LEU A 131 1.84 -5.90 -7.87
N PHE A 132 2.98 -5.92 -8.55
CA PHE A 132 4.28 -5.96 -7.90
C PHE A 132 4.47 -4.78 -6.93
N PHE A 133 4.22 -3.55 -7.39
CA PHE A 133 4.31 -2.36 -6.53
C PHE A 133 3.23 -2.34 -5.44
N SER A 134 2.01 -2.76 -5.76
CA SER A 134 0.93 -2.88 -4.77
C SER A 134 1.30 -3.85 -3.64
N ILE A 135 1.85 -5.02 -3.97
CA ILE A 135 2.32 -6.01 -2.98
C ILE A 135 3.51 -5.45 -2.20
N TRP A 136 4.45 -4.77 -2.84
CA TRP A 136 5.59 -4.13 -2.18
C TRP A 136 5.16 -3.14 -1.08
N VAL A 137 4.13 -2.34 -1.34
CA VAL A 137 3.53 -1.43 -0.34
C VAL A 137 2.92 -2.21 0.83
N ILE A 138 2.19 -3.30 0.56
CA ILE A 138 1.61 -4.16 1.61
C ILE A 138 2.71 -4.79 2.46
N LEU A 139 3.81 -5.25 1.85
CA LEU A 139 4.95 -5.82 2.58
C LEU A 139 5.60 -4.78 3.51
N HIS A 140 5.71 -3.52 3.09
CA HIS A 140 6.24 -2.46 3.95
C HIS A 140 5.30 -2.12 5.11
N LEU A 141 3.98 -2.12 4.85
CA LEU A 141 2.95 -1.86 5.85
C LEU A 141 2.53 -3.10 6.67
N TYR A 142 3.15 -4.27 6.47
CA TYR A 142 2.77 -5.49 7.16
C TYR A 142 2.87 -5.42 8.70
N PRO A 143 3.95 -4.86 9.30
CA PRO A 143 4.02 -4.69 10.76
C PRO A 143 2.90 -3.79 11.30
N PHE A 144 2.53 -2.75 10.53
CA PHE A 144 1.41 -1.87 10.84
C PHE A 144 0.07 -2.61 10.79
N LEU A 145 -0.16 -3.42 9.74
CA LEU A 145 -1.34 -4.28 9.63
C LEU A 145 -1.44 -5.24 10.83
N LYS A 146 -0.31 -5.89 11.19
CA LYS A 146 -0.23 -6.81 12.34
C LYS A 146 -0.55 -6.09 13.66
N GLY A 147 -0.06 -4.85 13.84
CA GLY A 147 -0.40 -4.01 14.99
C GLY A 147 -1.89 -3.67 15.08
N LEU A 148 -2.52 -3.32 13.96
CA LEU A 148 -3.97 -3.07 13.89
C LEU A 148 -4.79 -4.33 14.21
N MET A 149 -4.40 -5.47 13.66
CA MET A 149 -5.08 -6.75 13.89
C MET A 149 -4.88 -7.27 15.32
N GLY A 150 -3.73 -7.00 15.95
CA GLY A 150 -3.45 -7.37 17.34
C GLY A 150 -4.37 -6.67 18.34
N LYS A 151 -4.76 -5.41 18.09
CA LYS A 151 -5.84 -4.73 18.84
C LYS A 151 -7.20 -5.38 18.58
N GLN A 152 -7.42 -5.81 17.35
CA GLN A 152 -8.64 -6.46 16.89
C GLN A 152 -8.59 -7.98 17.12
N ASN A 153 -8.06 -8.45 18.26
CA ASN A 153 -8.04 -9.88 18.62
C ASN A 153 -9.45 -10.50 18.81
N ARG A 154 -10.50 -9.76 18.43
CA ARG A 154 -11.91 -10.15 18.41
C ARG A 154 -12.46 -10.44 17.02
N THR A 155 -11.77 -10.10 15.92
CA THR A 155 -12.25 -10.46 14.56
C THR A 155 -11.70 -11.83 14.17
N PRO A 156 -12.54 -12.87 14.07
CA PRO A 156 -12.09 -14.18 13.66
C PRO A 156 -11.50 -14.15 12.24
N THR A 157 -10.39 -14.83 11.98
CA THR A 157 -9.78 -14.95 10.64
C THR A 157 -10.79 -15.39 9.59
N ILE A 158 -11.75 -16.24 9.96
CA ILE A 158 -12.83 -16.68 9.08
C ILE A 158 -13.68 -15.52 8.56
N VAL A 159 -13.96 -14.50 9.37
CA VAL A 159 -14.74 -13.31 8.96
C VAL A 159 -13.95 -12.48 7.94
N ILE A 160 -12.64 -12.36 8.11
CA ILE A 160 -11.76 -11.65 7.17
C ILE A 160 -11.76 -12.36 5.82
N VAL A 161 -11.60 -13.68 5.82
CA VAL A 161 -11.63 -14.50 4.60
C VAL A 161 -12.97 -14.35 3.86
N TRP A 162 -14.10 -14.47 4.56
CA TRP A 162 -15.42 -14.28 3.94
C TRP A 162 -15.62 -12.87 3.39
N SER A 163 -15.14 -11.85 4.09
CA SER A 163 -15.22 -10.46 3.64
C SER A 163 -14.44 -10.24 2.34
N ILE A 164 -13.23 -10.79 2.23
CA ILE A 164 -12.40 -10.72 1.01
C ILE A 164 -13.06 -11.46 -0.15
N LEU A 165 -13.58 -12.67 0.10
CA LEU A 165 -14.27 -13.47 -0.92
C LEU A 165 -15.50 -12.72 -1.44
N LEU A 166 -16.35 -12.21 -0.54
CA LEU A 166 -17.57 -11.50 -0.88
C LEU A 166 -17.26 -10.20 -1.65
N ALA A 167 -16.27 -9.42 -1.20
CA ALA A 167 -15.83 -8.22 -1.90
C ALA A 167 -15.30 -8.53 -3.31
N SER A 168 -14.58 -9.63 -3.48
CA SER A 168 -14.08 -10.07 -4.80
C SER A 168 -15.22 -10.45 -5.74
N ILE A 169 -16.23 -11.19 -5.24
CA ILE A 169 -17.43 -11.54 -6.02
C ILE A 169 -18.17 -10.28 -6.44
N PHE A 170 -18.43 -9.35 -5.51
CA PHE A 170 -19.10 -8.10 -5.84
C PHE A 170 -18.33 -7.26 -6.86
N SER A 171 -17.02 -7.17 -6.73
CA SER A 171 -16.17 -6.47 -7.70
C SER A 171 -16.26 -7.09 -9.10
N LEU A 172 -16.22 -8.43 -9.20
CA LEU A 172 -16.38 -9.13 -10.48
C LEU A 172 -17.76 -8.91 -11.09
N LEU A 173 -18.83 -9.02 -10.29
CA LEU A 173 -20.19 -8.77 -10.73
C LEU A 173 -20.38 -7.33 -11.18
N TRP A 174 -19.84 -6.36 -10.44
CA TRP A 174 -19.89 -4.94 -10.79
C TRP A 174 -19.29 -4.70 -12.18
N VAL A 175 -18.06 -5.17 -12.43
CA VAL A 175 -17.40 -4.98 -13.74
C VAL A 175 -18.18 -5.66 -14.88
N LYS A 176 -18.90 -6.76 -14.62
CA LYS A 176 -19.73 -7.43 -15.62
C LYS A 176 -21.04 -6.69 -15.92
N ILE A 177 -21.69 -6.17 -14.88
CA ILE A 177 -23.04 -5.61 -14.95
C ILE A 177 -23.01 -4.10 -15.22
N ASP A 178 -21.84 -3.44 -15.08
CA ASP A 178 -21.67 -1.99 -15.12
C ASP A 178 -22.51 -1.34 -16.24
N PRO A 179 -23.61 -0.65 -15.88
CA PRO A 179 -24.52 -0.01 -16.83
C PRO A 179 -23.98 1.35 -17.29
N PHE A 180 -22.92 1.87 -16.66
CA PHE A 180 -22.35 3.18 -16.96
C PHE A 180 -21.26 3.14 -18.05
N ILE A 181 -20.86 1.94 -18.47
CA ILE A 181 -19.96 1.74 -19.60
C ILE A 181 -20.81 1.56 -20.87
N SER A 182 -20.66 2.49 -21.81
CA SER A 182 -21.36 2.43 -23.12
C SER A 182 -21.05 1.12 -23.86
N ASP A 183 -22.00 0.62 -24.65
CA ASP A 183 -21.81 -0.60 -25.46
C ASP A 183 -20.58 -0.49 -26.38
N THR A 184 -20.24 0.72 -26.82
CA THR A 184 -19.03 1.03 -27.59
C THR A 184 -17.75 0.78 -26.79
N GLN A 185 -17.70 1.19 -25.52
CA GLN A 185 -16.57 0.92 -24.63
C GLN A 185 -16.48 -0.57 -24.24
N LYS A 186 -17.61 -1.27 -24.09
CA LYS A 186 -17.64 -2.73 -23.89
C LYS A 186 -17.09 -3.46 -25.11
N ALA A 187 -17.47 -3.06 -26.33
CA ALA A 187 -16.96 -3.62 -27.58
C ALA A 187 -15.45 -3.40 -27.77
N VAL A 188 -14.94 -2.21 -27.40
CA VAL A 188 -13.49 -1.91 -27.41
C VAL A 188 -12.73 -2.73 -26.37
N ALA A 189 -13.27 -2.87 -25.15
CA ALA A 189 -12.64 -3.66 -24.07
C ALA A 189 -12.63 -5.17 -24.35
N MET A 190 -13.59 -5.68 -25.12
CA MET A 190 -13.65 -7.09 -25.56
C MET A 190 -12.92 -7.34 -26.89
N GLY A 191 -12.25 -6.33 -27.46
CA GLY A 191 -11.52 -6.47 -28.74
C GLY A 191 -12.41 -6.74 -29.95
N GLN A 192 -13.69 -6.37 -29.88
CA GLN A 192 -14.70 -6.63 -30.91
C GLN A 192 -15.00 -5.40 -31.81
N CYS A 193 -14.23 -4.32 -31.69
CA CYS A 193 -14.38 -3.19 -32.59
C CYS A 193 -13.55 -3.43 -33.88
N GLY A 194 -14.21 -3.28 -35.04
CA GLY A 194 -13.59 -3.40 -36.37
C GLY A 194 -12.70 -2.20 -36.71
N VAL A 195 -12.40 -1.99 -37.99
CA VAL A 195 -11.39 -1.03 -38.52
C VAL A 195 -11.62 0.46 -38.17
N ASN A 196 -12.69 0.81 -37.46
CA ASN A 196 -13.02 2.18 -37.05
C ASN A 196 -13.05 2.33 -35.52
N CYS A 197 -12.03 1.76 -34.86
CA CYS A 197 -11.48 2.32 -33.64
C CYS A 197 -10.17 3.04 -34.04
#